data_AF-A0A318NI70-F1
#
_entry.id   AF-A0A318NI70-F1
#
_cell.length_a   1.000
_cell.length_b   1.000
_cell.length_c   1.000
_cell.angle_alpha   90.00
_cell.angle_beta   90.00
_cell.angle_gamma   90.00
#
_symmetry.space_group_name_H-M   'P 1'
#
loop_
_entity.id
_entity.type
_entity.pdbx_description
1 polymer ?
#
loop_
_entity_poly.entity_id
_entity_poly.type
_entity_poly.pdbx_seq_one_letter_code
_entity_poly.pdbx_strand_id
1 'polypeptide(L)'
;MATPAATSAKCPSAKTLETLVELPKGWTFGSVECVKDWAGADPQGPTAGDGVYLFHLVTDTGWKYYGDGSGYDCKDLGLSEPAPFCIS
;
A
#
# COMPACT_ATOMS: atom_id res chain seq x y z
N MET A 1 25.77 -10.19 14.90
CA MET A 1 24.65 -9.23 14.74
C MET A 1 23.62 -9.94 13.89
N ALA A 2 22.49 -10.32 14.48
CA ALA A 2 21.46 -11.07 13.77
C ALA A 2 20.73 -10.09 12.85
N THR A 3 20.91 -10.25 11.54
CA THR A 3 20.05 -9.65 10.53
C THR A 3 18.62 -10.10 10.84
N PRO A 4 17.67 -9.22 11.18
CA PRO A 4 16.29 -9.65 11.29
C PRO A 4 15.89 -10.12 9.90
N ALA A 5 15.60 -11.42 9.81
CA ALA A 5 15.00 -12.00 8.63
C ALA A 5 13.81 -11.11 8.26
N ALA A 6 13.84 -10.52 7.07
CA ALA A 6 12.68 -9.95 6.44
C ALA A 6 11.67 -11.10 6.32
N THR A 7 10.89 -11.28 7.38
CA THR A 7 9.74 -12.17 7.40
C THR A 7 8.89 -11.55 6.32
N SER A 8 8.76 -12.20 5.16
CA SER A 8 7.98 -11.72 4.02
C SER A 8 6.72 -11.08 4.57
N ALA A 9 6.69 -9.74 4.57
CA ALA A 9 5.77 -9.06 5.44
C ALA A 9 4.37 -9.44 5.00
N LYS A 10 3.61 -10.02 5.93
CA LYS A 10 2.29 -10.51 5.62
C LYS A 10 1.48 -9.30 5.12
N CYS A 11 0.92 -9.44 3.91
CA CYS A 11 0.10 -8.41 3.27
C CYS A 11 -0.81 -7.76 4.31
N PRO A 12 -0.75 -6.43 4.49
CA PRO A 12 -1.59 -5.76 5.47
C PRO A 12 -3.05 -5.89 5.04
N SER A 13 -3.94 -5.94 6.00
CA SER A 13 -5.38 -5.92 5.71
C SER A 13 -5.81 -4.49 5.39
N ALA A 14 -6.85 -4.32 4.56
CA ALA A 14 -7.52 -3.02 4.34
C ALA A 14 -7.71 -2.26 5.65
N LYS A 15 -8.31 -2.92 6.63
CA LYS A 15 -8.56 -2.37 7.96
C LYS A 15 -7.31 -1.88 8.70
N THR A 16 -6.15 -2.52 8.50
CA THR A 16 -4.88 -2.03 9.06
C THR A 16 -4.45 -0.75 8.36
N LEU A 17 -4.52 -0.73 7.04
CA LEU A 17 -4.15 0.44 6.24
C LEU A 17 -5.06 1.64 6.55
N GLU A 18 -6.35 1.41 6.75
CA GLU A 18 -7.33 2.44 7.18
C GLU A 18 -6.95 3.08 8.52
N THR A 19 -6.23 2.37 9.41
CA THR A 19 -5.74 2.96 10.67
C THR A 19 -4.46 3.78 10.51
N LEU A 20 -3.78 3.66 9.37
CA LEU A 20 -2.50 4.33 9.10
C LEU A 20 -2.68 5.66 8.37
N VAL A 21 -3.86 5.91 7.80
CA VAL A 21 -4.21 7.13 7.07
C VAL A 21 -5.59 7.61 7.49
N GLU A 22 -5.76 8.92 7.61
CA GLU A 22 -7.08 9.50 7.86
C GLU A 22 -7.90 9.51 6.57
N LEU A 23 -8.67 8.45 6.36
CA LEU A 23 -9.61 8.37 5.25
C LEU A 23 -10.80 9.34 5.44
N PRO A 24 -11.31 9.95 4.35
CA PRO A 24 -12.55 10.71 4.40
C PRO A 24 -13.71 9.87 4.94
N LYS A 25 -14.70 10.53 5.55
CA LYS A 25 -15.83 9.84 6.15
C LYS A 25 -16.60 9.02 5.09
N GLY A 26 -16.71 7.71 5.33
CA GLY A 26 -17.38 6.77 4.43
C GLY A 26 -16.48 6.22 3.32
N TRP A 27 -15.17 6.49 3.38
CA TRP A 27 -14.19 5.78 2.58
C TRP A 27 -13.67 4.57 3.34
N THR A 28 -13.38 3.51 2.60
CA THR A 28 -12.78 2.27 3.09
C THR A 28 -11.83 1.74 2.05
N PHE A 29 -10.92 0.83 2.42
CA PHE A 29 -10.11 0.12 1.43
C PHE A 29 -10.79 -1.18 0.99
N GLY A 30 -10.90 -1.39 -0.32
CA GLY A 30 -11.43 -2.60 -0.91
C GLY A 30 -10.36 -3.68 -0.97
N SER A 31 -9.89 -3.94 -2.18
CA SER A 31 -8.76 -4.84 -2.43
C SER A 31 -7.47 -4.20 -1.95
N VAL A 32 -6.67 -4.97 -1.20
CA VAL A 32 -5.30 -4.62 -0.85
C VAL A 32 -4.37 -5.61 -1.51
N GLU A 33 -3.41 -5.09 -2.26
CA GLU A 33 -2.43 -5.89 -2.97
C GLU A 33 -1.05 -5.45 -2.55
N CYS A 34 -0.21 -6.42 -2.20
CA CYS A 34 1.14 -6.15 -1.73
C CYS A 34 2.18 -6.87 -2.58
N VAL A 35 3.34 -6.25 -2.67
CA VAL A 35 4.50 -6.76 -3.38
C VAL A 35 5.74 -6.30 -2.62
N LYS A 36 6.54 -7.26 -2.16
CA LYS A 36 7.71 -7.01 -1.30
C LYS A 36 7.34 -6.15 -0.08
N ASP A 37 7.85 -4.92 -0.05
CA ASP A 37 7.71 -3.95 1.04
C ASP A 37 6.66 -2.87 0.70
N TRP A 38 5.88 -3.06 -0.36
CA TRP A 38 4.85 -2.12 -0.82
C TRP A 38 3.46 -2.75 -0.74
N ALA A 39 2.46 -1.94 -0.41
CA ALA A 39 1.05 -2.30 -0.45
C ALA A 39 0.24 -1.19 -1.11
N GLY A 40 -0.53 -1.53 -2.14
CA GLY A 40 -1.53 -0.68 -2.75
C GLY A 40 -2.92 -1.06 -2.25
N ALA A 41 -3.73 -0.05 -1.95
CA ALA A 41 -5.10 -0.23 -1.52
C ALA A 41 -6.03 0.63 -2.39
N ASP A 42 -7.09 0.01 -2.89
CA ASP A 42 -8.11 0.68 -3.67
C ASP A 42 -9.10 1.39 -2.72
N PRO A 43 -9.20 2.73 -2.77
CA PRO A 43 -10.17 3.48 -1.99
C PRO A 43 -11.57 3.24 -2.56
N GLN A 44 -12.47 2.78 -1.71
CA GLN A 44 -13.89 2.58 -1.98
C GLN A 44 -14.67 3.64 -1.23
N GLY A 45 -15.47 4.44 -1.92
CA GLY A 45 -16.27 5.48 -1.27
C GLY A 45 -17.10 6.28 -2.28
N PRO A 46 -18.09 7.04 -1.81
CA PRO A 46 -18.99 7.82 -2.68
C PRO A 46 -18.28 8.92 -3.49
N THR A 47 -17.09 9.33 -3.04
CA THR A 47 -16.24 10.31 -3.72
C THR A 47 -14.84 9.75 -3.99
N ALA A 48 -14.63 8.45 -3.80
CA ALA A 48 -13.36 7.84 -4.13
C ALA A 48 -13.22 7.80 -5.65
N GLY A 49 -12.13 8.37 -6.17
CA GLY A 49 -11.78 8.26 -7.58
C GLY A 49 -10.97 7.00 -7.85
N ASP A 50 -10.48 6.86 -9.08
CA ASP A 50 -9.60 5.77 -9.54
C ASP A 50 -8.16 5.88 -9.01
N GLY A 51 -7.99 6.40 -7.79
CA GLY A 51 -6.69 6.51 -7.12
C GLY A 51 -6.32 5.22 -6.41
N VAL A 52 -5.04 5.00 -6.13
CA VAL A 52 -4.54 3.96 -5.24
C VAL A 52 -3.79 4.60 -4.08
N TYR A 53 -4.07 4.14 -2.86
CA TYR A 53 -3.31 4.49 -1.68
C TYR A 53 -2.15 3.54 -1.51
N LEU A 54 -0.95 4.08 -1.43
CA LEU A 54 0.28 3.32 -1.39
C LEU A 54 0.93 3.43 -0.02
N PHE A 55 1.35 2.28 0.48
CA PHE A 55 1.94 2.11 1.79
C PHE A 55 3.28 1.40 1.66
N HIS A 56 4.27 1.91 2.36
CA HIS A 56 5.60 1.33 2.41
C HIS A 56 5.83 0.70 3.78
N LEU A 57 6.35 -0.52 3.80
CA LEU A 57 6.79 -1.18 5.00
C LEU A 57 8.18 -0.66 5.37
N VAL A 58 8.24 0.08 6.47
CA VAL A 58 9.51 0.52 7.04
C VAL A 58 9.95 -0.53 8.05
N THR A 59 11.14 -1.11 7.84
CA THR A 59 11.76 -2.05 8.79
C THR A 59 11.77 -1.42 10.19
N ASP A 60 11.40 -2.20 11.21
CA ASP A 60 11.24 -1.79 12.61
C ASP A 60 10.02 -0.89 12.94
N THR A 61 9.45 -0.17 11.97
CA THR A 61 8.29 0.71 12.23
C THR A 61 6.96 0.10 11.77
N GLY A 62 6.99 -0.79 10.78
CA GLY A 62 5.80 -1.35 10.15
C GLY A 62 5.32 -0.53 8.95
N TRP A 63 4.07 -0.78 8.54
CA TRP A 63 3.46 -0.14 7.39
C TRP A 63 3.23 1.35 7.64
N LYS A 64 3.54 2.17 6.64
CA LYS A 64 3.32 3.62 6.66
C LYS A 64 2.72 4.07 5.35
N TYR A 65 1.77 5.01 5.44
CA TYR A 65 1.24 5.69 4.28
C TYR A 65 2.36 6.47 3.56
N TYR A 66 2.50 6.22 2.26
CA TYR A 66 3.50 6.85 1.40
C TYR A 66 2.87 7.95 0.55
N GLY A 67 1.70 7.69 -0.03
CA GLY A 67 0.97 8.63 -0.87
C GLY A 67 -0.28 8.02 -1.48
N ASP A 68 -1.14 8.83 -2.08
CA ASP A 68 -2.23 8.38 -2.96
C ASP A 68 -2.17 9.09 -4.32
N GLY A 69 -2.59 8.39 -5.37
CA GLY A 69 -2.51 8.89 -6.75
C GLY A 69 -3.10 7.91 -7.77
N SER A 70 -3.33 8.35 -9.01
CA SER A 70 -4.04 7.59 -10.06
C SER A 70 -3.26 6.40 -10.67
N GLY A 71 -2.23 5.91 -9.99
CA GLY A 71 -1.35 4.84 -10.44
C GLY A 71 0.12 5.21 -10.30
N TYR A 72 0.94 4.20 -10.06
CA TYR A 72 2.37 4.38 -9.78
C TYR A 72 3.24 3.61 -10.76
N ASP A 73 4.34 4.20 -11.14
CA ASP A 73 5.38 3.48 -11.87
C ASP A 73 6.09 2.51 -10.93
N CYS A 74 5.97 1.22 -11.22
CA CYS A 74 6.69 0.17 -10.49
C CYS A 74 8.21 0.45 -10.45
N LYS A 75 8.75 1.05 -11.51
CA LYS A 75 10.16 1.44 -11.58
C LYS A 75 10.54 2.50 -10.54
N ASP A 76 9.71 3.52 -10.37
CA ASP A 76 9.93 4.56 -9.35
C ASP A 76 9.87 3.99 -7.93
N LEU A 77 9.07 2.94 -7.73
CA LEU A 77 8.98 2.21 -6.47
C LEU A 77 10.11 1.18 -6.26
N GLY A 78 11.00 0.99 -7.24
CA GLY A 78 12.05 -0.03 -7.22
C GLY A 78 11.50 -1.46 -7.34
N LEU A 79 10.26 -1.61 -7.78
CA LEU A 79 9.61 -2.89 -8.04
C LEU A 79 10.01 -3.39 -9.42
N SER A 80 10.72 -4.52 -9.44
CA SER A 80 11.04 -5.24 -10.68
C SER A 80 9.91 -6.17 -11.14
N GLU A 81 8.96 -6.45 -10.26
CA GLU A 81 7.79 -7.29 -10.55
C GLU A 81 6.58 -6.39 -10.80
N PRO A 82 5.72 -6.73 -11.78
CA PRO A 82 4.52 -5.98 -12.03
C PRO A 82 3.59 -6.07 -10.82
N ALA A 83 3.28 -4.91 -10.22
CA ALA A 83 2.26 -4.81 -9.20
C ALA A 83 0.93 -4.43 -9.85
N PRO A 84 -0.19 -4.90 -9.30
CA PRO A 84 -1.51 -4.59 -9.83
C PRO A 84 -1.92 -3.12 -9.62
N PHE A 85 -1.31 -2.44 -8.64
CA PHE A 85 -1.41 -0.98 -8.47
C PHE A 85 -0.43 -0.19 -9.36
N CYS A 86 0.42 -0.87 -10.13
CA CYS A 86 1.30 -0.20 -11.06
C CYS A 86 0.62 0.02 -12.40
N ILE A 87 0.72 1.25 -12.89
CA ILE A 87 0.38 1.60 -14.27
C ILE A 87 1.66 1.40 -15.08
N SER A 88 1.63 0.49 -16.05
CA SER A 88 2.81 0.03 -16.82
C SER A 88 3.46 1.10 -17.70
#